data_AF-A0A3D0L892-F1
#
_entry.id   AF-A0A3D0L892-F1
#
_cell.length_a   1.000
_cell.length_b   1.000
_cell.length_c   1.000
_cell.angle_alpha   90.00
_cell.angle_beta   90.00
_cell.angle_gamma   90.00
#
_symmetry.space_group_name_H-M   'P 1'
#
loop_
_entity.id
_entity.type
_entity.pdbx_description
1 polymer ?
#
loop_
_entity_poly.entity_id
_entity_poly.type
_entity_poly.pdbx_seq_one_letter_code
_entity_poly.pdbx_strand_id
1 'polypeptide(L)'
;MIFAAILIFLPAFSGGCKSSVTSLKGVKSLARKPGEGVYYSLFVRSFADSNGDGIGDLKGLTERLDYLNDGNDSTTGDLGINGIWLLPIFPSP
;
A
#
# COMPACT_ATOMS: atom_id res chain seq x y z
N MET A 1 -16.50 -69.27 -4.07
CA MET A 1 -16.96 -68.46 -2.91
C MET A 1 -15.73 -67.85 -2.26
N ILE A 2 -15.44 -66.57 -2.17
CA ILE A 2 -15.90 -65.29 -2.73
C ILE A 2 -14.63 -64.41 -2.70
N PHE A 3 -14.51 -63.53 -3.69
CA PHE A 3 -13.39 -62.63 -3.98
C PHE A 3 -12.93 -61.79 -2.77
N ALA A 4 -11.60 -61.73 -2.57
CA ALA A 4 -10.95 -60.80 -1.66
C ALA A 4 -11.05 -59.36 -2.21
N ALA A 5 -11.70 -58.50 -1.44
CA ALA A 5 -11.93 -57.10 -1.75
C ALA A 5 -10.61 -56.30 -1.72
N ILE A 6 -10.12 -55.93 -2.90
CA ILE A 6 -9.10 -54.89 -3.06
C ILE A 6 -9.81 -53.55 -2.86
N LEU A 7 -9.64 -52.98 -1.66
CA LEU A 7 -9.98 -51.59 -1.38
C LEU A 7 -9.02 -50.70 -2.19
N ILE A 8 -9.47 -50.21 -3.34
CA ILE A 8 -8.77 -49.15 -4.06
C ILE A 8 -9.03 -47.86 -3.28
N PHE A 9 -8.07 -47.50 -2.44
CA PHE A 9 -8.01 -46.22 -1.76
C PHE A 9 -7.82 -45.14 -2.84
N LEU A 10 -8.91 -44.53 -3.33
CA LEU A 10 -8.83 -43.30 -4.10
C LEU A 10 -8.27 -42.22 -3.17
N PRO A 11 -7.09 -41.63 -3.42
CA PRO A 11 -6.79 -40.36 -2.80
C PRO A 11 -7.76 -39.36 -3.42
N ALA A 12 -8.75 -38.93 -2.63
CA ALA A 12 -9.51 -37.74 -2.94
C ALA A 12 -8.50 -36.58 -3.02
N PHE A 13 -8.00 -36.32 -4.24
CA PHE A 13 -7.22 -35.14 -4.55
C PHE A 13 -8.20 -33.98 -4.54
N SER A 14 -8.59 -33.57 -3.33
CA SER A 14 -9.16 -32.26 -3.06
C SER A 14 -8.06 -31.26 -3.39
N GLY A 15 -7.95 -30.93 -4.68
CA GLY A 15 -7.26 -29.75 -5.16
C GLY A 15 -8.04 -28.53 -4.69
N GLY A 16 -8.01 -28.29 -3.38
CA GLY A 16 -8.31 -26.97 -2.82
C GLY A 16 -7.30 -26.02 -3.45
N CYS A 17 -7.79 -25.13 -4.31
CA CYS A 17 -7.03 -23.97 -4.74
C CYS A 17 -6.70 -23.18 -3.47
N LYS A 18 -5.52 -23.41 -2.91
CA LYS A 18 -4.99 -22.57 -1.85
C LYS A 18 -4.70 -21.24 -2.52
N SER A 19 -5.66 -20.32 -2.44
CA SER A 19 -5.41 -18.91 -2.64
C SER A 19 -4.36 -18.51 -1.62
N SER A 20 -3.09 -18.63 -2.01
CA SER A 20 -1.96 -18.13 -1.26
C SER A 20 -2.02 -16.62 -1.39
N VAL A 21 -2.93 -16.00 -0.64
CA VAL A 21 -2.76 -14.61 -0.23
C VAL A 21 -1.53 -14.65 0.67
N THR A 22 -0.38 -14.55 0.01
CA THR A 22 0.89 -14.31 0.66
C THR A 22 0.69 -12.99 1.37
N SER A 23 0.42 -13.07 2.67
CA SER A 23 0.46 -11.93 3.57
C SER A 23 1.79 -11.25 3.28
N LEU A 24 1.72 -10.13 2.56
CA LEU A 24 2.88 -9.33 2.21
C LEU A 24 3.40 -8.83 3.55
N LYS A 25 4.40 -9.53 4.10
CA LYS A 25 5.24 -8.98 5.15
C LYS A 25 5.60 -7.58 4.69
N GLY A 26 5.23 -6.58 5.50
CA GLY A 26 5.38 -5.16 5.21
C GLY A 26 6.64 -4.93 4.40
N VAL A 27 6.46 -4.48 3.17
CA VAL A 27 7.58 -4.15 2.30
C VAL A 27 8.25 -2.98 2.98
N LYS A 28 9.33 -3.25 3.73
CA LYS A 28 10.14 -2.18 4.29
C LYS A 28 10.46 -1.22 3.16
N SER A 29 10.23 0.07 3.39
CA SER A 29 10.68 1.11 2.49
C SER A 29 12.21 1.02 2.42
N LEU A 30 12.72 0.32 1.40
CA LEU A 30 14.16 0.10 1.21
C LEU A 30 14.83 1.30 0.50
N ALA A 31 14.06 2.34 0.18
CA ALA A 31 14.52 3.52 -0.52
C ALA A 31 15.53 4.29 0.34
N ARG A 32 16.80 3.93 0.18
CA ARG A 32 17.92 4.57 0.88
C ARG A 32 18.63 5.60 -0.02
N LYS A 33 18.27 5.63 -1.30
CA LYS A 33 18.82 6.52 -2.32
C LYS A 33 17.72 7.28 -3.08
N PRO A 34 17.96 8.54 -3.48
CA PRO A 34 17.06 9.25 -4.38
C PRO A 34 17.05 8.53 -5.74
N GLY A 35 15.88 8.00 -6.12
CA GLY A 35 15.68 7.17 -7.32
C GLY A 35 15.19 5.74 -7.02
N GLU A 36 15.20 5.33 -5.75
CA GLU A 36 14.57 4.10 -5.29
C GLU A 36 13.26 4.45 -4.55
N GLY A 37 12.22 3.64 -4.67
CA GLY A 37 10.96 3.81 -3.93
C GLY A 37 9.77 4.29 -4.75
N VAL A 38 8.62 4.41 -4.08
CA VAL A 38 7.35 4.84 -4.65
C VAL A 38 7.16 6.33 -4.36
N TYR A 39 6.93 7.11 -5.42
CA TYR A 39 6.67 8.53 -5.34
C TYR A 39 5.19 8.82 -5.60
N TYR A 40 4.60 9.70 -4.80
CA TYR A 40 3.23 10.12 -4.97
C TYR A 40 3.15 11.53 -5.56
N SER A 41 2.57 11.65 -6.76
CA SER A 41 2.32 12.95 -7.38
C SER A 41 1.11 13.61 -6.75
N LEU A 42 1.32 14.77 -6.13
CA LEU A 42 0.33 15.43 -5.29
C LEU A 42 0.09 16.86 -5.74
N PHE A 43 -1.19 17.21 -5.91
CA PHE A 43 -1.63 18.58 -6.14
C PHE A 43 -2.10 19.21 -4.84
N VAL A 44 -1.29 20.10 -4.26
CA VAL A 44 -1.53 20.69 -2.93
C VAL A 44 -2.92 21.31 -2.82
N ARG A 45 -3.33 22.08 -3.83
CA ARG A 45 -4.59 22.83 -3.85
C ARG A 45 -5.86 21.97 -3.83
N SER A 46 -5.76 20.68 -4.08
CA SER A 46 -6.91 19.76 -4.05
C SER A 46 -6.79 18.68 -2.98
N PHE A 47 -5.73 18.70 -2.18
CA PHE A 47 -5.43 17.62 -1.25
C PHE A 47 -6.12 17.79 0.11
N ALA A 48 -5.76 18.84 0.84
CA ALA A 48 -6.30 19.10 2.17
C ALA A 48 -6.27 20.59 2.47
N ASP A 49 -7.41 21.13 2.89
CA ASP A 49 -7.61 22.52 3.31
C ASP A 49 -7.57 22.57 4.85
N SER A 50 -6.71 23.44 5.40
CA SER A 50 -6.59 23.64 6.85
C SER A 50 -7.28 24.91 7.38
N ASN A 51 -7.66 25.82 6.50
CA ASN A 51 -8.15 27.16 6.86
C ASN A 51 -9.63 27.39 6.49
N GLY A 52 -10.23 26.47 5.74
CA GLY A 52 -11.64 26.48 5.35
C GLY A 52 -11.96 27.39 4.15
N ASP A 53 -10.96 27.80 3.37
CA ASP A 53 -11.16 28.64 2.17
C ASP A 53 -11.54 27.82 0.92
N GLY A 54 -11.53 26.49 1.01
CA GLY A 54 -11.86 25.56 -0.07
C GLY A 54 -10.69 25.22 -0.99
N ILE A 55 -9.48 25.74 -0.71
CA ILE A 55 -8.25 25.49 -1.46
C ILE A 55 -7.28 24.76 -0.53
N GLY A 56 -6.75 23.63 -1.00
CA GLY A 56 -5.76 22.89 -0.24
C GLY A 56 -4.46 23.67 -0.04
N ASP A 57 -3.86 23.51 1.12
CA ASP A 57 -2.67 24.25 1.54
C ASP A 57 -1.57 23.31 2.09
N LEU A 58 -0.35 23.83 2.25
CA LEU A 58 0.78 23.03 2.73
C LEU A 58 0.62 22.58 4.19
N LYS A 59 -0.17 23.31 4.98
CA LYS A 59 -0.42 22.96 6.37
C LYS A 59 -1.39 21.78 6.45
N GLY A 60 -2.46 21.78 5.66
CA GLY A 60 -3.37 20.65 5.48
C GLY A 60 -2.65 19.42 4.93
N LEU A 61 -1.69 19.60 4.01
CA LEU A 61 -0.80 18.50 3.59
C LEU A 61 -0.01 17.93 4.76
N THR A 62 0.56 18.79 5.60
CA THR A 62 1.37 18.38 6.77
C THR A 62 0.53 17.59 7.77
N GLU A 63 -0.71 18.01 8.01
CA GLU A 63 -1.67 17.33 8.91
C GLU A 63 -2.08 15.93 8.41
N ARG A 64 -1.80 15.60 7.15
CA ARG A 64 -2.12 14.31 6.53
C ARG A 64 -0.87 13.50 6.18
N LEU A 65 0.31 13.89 6.65
CA LEU A 65 1.55 13.14 6.39
C LEU A 65 1.46 11.71 6.96
N ASP A 66 0.83 11.52 8.11
CA ASP A 66 0.66 10.19 8.71
C ASP A 66 -0.14 9.22 7.83
N TYR A 67 -1.03 9.74 6.97
CA TYR A 67 -1.73 8.90 5.98
C TYR A 67 -0.80 8.44 4.86
N LEU A 68 0.16 9.28 4.48
CA LEU A 68 1.09 9.02 3.38
C LEU A 68 2.25 8.14 3.84
N ASN A 69 2.86 8.48 4.97
CA ASN A 69 3.93 7.75 5.62
C ASN A 69 4.01 8.15 7.09
N ASP A 70 3.79 7.21 8.01
CA ASP A 70 3.84 7.45 9.47
C ASP A 70 5.26 7.33 10.06
N GLY A 71 6.26 7.03 9.21
CA GLY A 71 7.67 6.84 9.57
C GLY A 71 8.00 5.46 10.15
N ASN A 72 7.04 4.54 10.22
CA ASN A 72 7.22 3.23 10.80
C ASN A 72 7.02 2.12 9.76
N ASP A 73 8.12 1.53 9.29
CA ASP A 73 8.09 0.43 8.31
C ASP A 73 7.43 -0.87 8.82
N SER A 74 7.01 -0.93 10.09
CA SER A 74 6.36 -2.11 10.69
C SER A 74 4.84 -2.01 10.67
N THR A 75 4.29 -0.81 10.48
CA THR A 75 2.86 -0.57 10.31
C THR A 75 2.48 -0.66 8.83
N THR A 76 1.21 -0.94 8.57
CA THR A 76 0.63 -0.97 7.21
C THR A 76 -0.64 -0.13 7.17
N GLY A 77 -0.75 0.84 8.08
CA GLY A 77 -1.93 1.71 8.22
C GLY A 77 -1.86 2.95 7.33
N ASP A 78 -0.66 3.26 6.87
CA ASP A 78 -0.30 4.32 5.96
C ASP A 78 -0.07 3.76 4.53
N LEU A 79 0.13 4.66 3.58
CA LEU A 79 0.41 4.28 2.19
C LEU A 79 1.85 3.79 1.99
N GLY A 80 2.78 4.15 2.90
CA GLY A 80 4.19 3.75 2.84
C GLY A 80 4.98 4.38 1.68
N ILE A 81 4.62 5.59 1.24
CA ILE A 81 5.32 6.25 0.13
C ILE A 81 6.69 6.75 0.56
N ASN A 82 7.66 6.79 -0.36
CA ASN A 82 9.03 7.21 -0.06
C ASN A 82 9.26 8.71 -0.28
N GLY A 83 8.45 9.32 -1.13
CA GLY A 83 8.58 10.72 -1.47
C GLY A 83 7.32 11.28 -2.11
N ILE A 84 7.17 12.59 -1.98
CA ILE A 84 6.06 13.33 -2.58
C ILE A 84 6.62 14.15 -3.73
N TRP A 85 6.01 14.01 -4.90
CA TRP A 85 6.25 14.89 -6.03
C TRP A 85 5.17 15.97 -6.04
N LEU A 86 5.53 17.17 -5.59
CA LEU A 86 4.62 18.31 -5.62
C LEU A 86 4.53 18.87 -7.04
N LEU A 87 3.29 18.99 -7.52
CA LEU A 87 2.97 19.77 -8.71
C LEU A 87 3.25 21.26 -8.48
N PRO A 88 3.29 22.11 -9.53
CA PRO A 88 3.66 23.52 -9.39
C PRO A 88 2.89 24.24 -8.27
N ILE A 89 3.63 24.71 -7.26
CA ILE A 89 3.10 25.46 -6.10
C ILE A 89 3.39 26.96 -6.19
N PHE A 90 4.25 27.37 -7.12
CA PHE A 90 4.64 28.76 -7.27
C PHE A 90 3.54 29.57 -7.95
N PRO A 91 3.42 30.87 -7.63
CA PRO A 91 2.48 31.75 -8.31
C PRO A 91 2.79 31.76 -9.82
N SER A 92 1.79 31.38 -10.61
CA SER A 92 1.79 31.52 -12.07
C SER A 92 1.00 32.77 -12.43
N PRO A 93 1.44 33.56 -13.44
CA PRO A 93 0.66 34.66 -13.99
C PRO A 93 -0.64 34.19 -14.66
#